data_AF-A0ABD0AGL5-F1
#
_entry.id   AF-A0ABD0AGL5-F1
#
_cell.length_a   1.000
_cell.length_b   1.000
_cell.length_c   1.000
_cell.angle_alpha   90.00
_cell.angle_beta   90.00
_cell.angle_gamma   90.00
#
_symmetry.space_group_name_H-M   'P 1'
#
loop_
_entity.id
_entity.type
_entity.pdbx_description
1 polymer ?
#
loop_
_entity_poly.entity_id
_entity_poly.type
_entity_poly.pdbx_seq_one_letter_code
_entity_poly.pdbx_strand_id
1 'polypeptide(L)' 'MAQAIHVPAARIKDILHGSQEITADISLRLAKFFGVSDSYFFNLQSDIDLRDAKKHLSRDLSAIKLFTEVQAKNK' A
#
# COMPACT_ATOMS: atom_id res chain seq x y z
N MET A 1 -22.46 -2.81 5.79
CA MET A 1 -21.02 -3.13 5.61
C MET A 1 -20.23 -2.94 6.90
N ALA A 2 -20.06 -1.72 7.44
CA ALA A 2 -19.23 -1.47 8.64
C ALA A 2 -19.57 -2.38 9.85
N GLN A 3 -20.85 -2.54 10.17
CA GLN A 3 -21.32 -3.47 11.22
C GLN A 3 -20.99 -4.94 10.91
N ALA A 4 -21.04 -5.36 9.65
CA ALA A 4 -20.78 -6.73 9.24
C ALA A 4 -19.30 -7.14 9.34
N ILE A 5 -18.39 -6.16 9.39
CA ILE A 5 -16.95 -6.38 9.56
C ILE A 5 -16.44 -5.97 10.96
N HIS A 6 -17.37 -5.61 11.85
CA HIS A 6 -17.08 -5.11 13.21
C HIS A 6 -16.09 -3.94 13.22
N VAL A 7 -16.21 -3.03 12.24
CA VAL A 7 -15.43 -1.79 12.16
C VAL A 7 -16.36 -0.59 12.35
N PRO A 8 -15.99 0.44 13.15
CA PRO A 8 -16.78 1.65 13.27
C PRO A 8 -17.03 2.31 11.90
N ALA A 9 -18.27 2.75 11.65
CA ALA A 9 -18.62 3.38 10.37
C ALA A 9 -17.80 4.65 10.08
N ALA A 10 -17.44 5.41 11.12
CA ALA A 10 -16.54 6.56 11.01
C ALA A 10 -15.19 6.15 10.39
N ARG A 11 -14.59 5.04 10.85
CA ARG A 11 -13.32 4.56 10.33
C ARG A 11 -13.39 4.16 8.85
N ILE A 12 -14.48 3.51 8.44
CA ILE A 12 -14.71 3.21 7.02
C ILE A 12 -14.88 4.49 6.21
N LYS A 13 -15.59 5.48 6.75
CA LYS A 13 -15.76 6.79 6.11
C LYS A 13 -14.41 7.51 5.94
N ASP A 14 -13.55 7.48 6.95
CA ASP A 14 -12.23 8.12 6.90
C ASP A 14 -11.31 7.45 5.87
N ILE A 15 -11.39 6.11 5.75
CA ILE A 15 -10.68 5.35 4.70
C ILE A 15 -11.21 5.72 3.32
N LEU A 16 -12.53 5.83 3.14
CA LEU A 16 -13.13 6.24 1.85
C LEU A 16 -12.77 7.69 1.47
N HIS A 17 -12.57 8.57 2.44
CA HIS A 17 -12.09 9.93 2.22
C HIS A 17 -10.57 10.04 2.08
N GLY A 18 -9.83 8.93 2.17
CA GLY A 18 -8.36 8.92 2.12
C GLY A 18 -7.71 9.64 3.31
N SER A 19 -8.46 9.89 4.39
CA SER A 19 -7.95 10.53 5.60
C SER A 19 -7.28 9.53 6.54
N GLN A 20 -7.53 8.24 6.35
CA GLN A 20 -6.82 7.14 7.02
C GLN A 20 -6.46 6.05 6.03
N GLU A 21 -5.28 5.45 6.22
CA GLU A 21 -4.82 4.31 5.43
C GLU A 21 -5.45 2.99 5.89
N ILE A 22 -5.42 2.00 5.00
CA ILE A 22 -5.86 0.64 5.29
C ILE A 22 -4.80 -0.06 6.15
N THR A 23 -5.12 -0.34 7.42
CA THR A 23 -4.26 -1.14 8.31
C THR A 23 -4.44 -2.65 8.07
N ALA A 24 -3.49 -3.47 8.54
CA ALA A 24 -3.57 -4.93 8.44
C ALA A 24 -4.88 -5.51 9.01
N ASP A 25 -5.33 -5.06 10.21
CA ASP A 25 -6.62 -5.45 10.80
C ASP A 25 -7.82 -5.20 9.87
N ILE A 26 -7.85 -4.04 9.19
CA ILE A 26 -8.92 -3.70 8.26
C ILE A 26 -8.84 -4.56 6.99
N SER A 27 -7.62 -4.79 6.47
CA SER A 27 -7.41 -5.66 5.31
C SER A 27 -7.94 -7.07 5.57
N LEU A 28 -7.64 -7.66 6.73
CA LEU A 28 -8.12 -9.00 7.11
C LEU A 28 -9.65 -9.07 7.21
N ARG A 29 -10.26 -8.04 7.82
CA ARG A 29 -11.72 -7.97 7.96
C ARG A 29 -12.43 -7.84 6.62
N LEU A 30 -11.92 -6.98 5.74
CA LEU A 30 -12.45 -6.80 4.39
C LEU A 30 -12.21 -8.05 3.54
N ALA A 31 -11.04 -8.67 3.65
CA ALA A 31 -10.71 -9.92 2.95
C ALA A 31 -11.68 -11.03 3.32
N LYS A 32 -11.93 -11.23 4.62
CA LYS A 32 -12.91 -12.19 5.11
C LYS A 32 -14.32 -11.89 4.61
N PHE A 33 -14.71 -10.62 4.57
CA PHE A 33 -16.05 -10.20 4.15
C PHE A 33 -16.29 -10.38 2.64
N PHE A 34 -15.28 -10.08 1.81
CA PHE A 34 -15.39 -10.16 0.35
C PHE A 34 -14.89 -11.49 -0.24
N GLY A 35 -14.32 -12.38 0.57
CA GLY A 35 -13.82 -13.67 0.11
C GLY A 35 -12.56 -13.55 -0.77
N VAL A 36 -11.73 -12.55 -0.52
CA VAL A 36 -10.45 -12.32 -1.23
C VAL A 36 -9.26 -12.67 -0.33
N SER A 37 -8.04 -12.57 -0.86
CA SER A 37 -6.83 -12.81 -0.05
C SER A 37 -6.67 -11.75 1.05
N ASP A 38 -6.09 -12.16 2.16
CA ASP A 38 -5.79 -11.33 3.34
C ASP A 38 -5.03 -10.03 3.00
N SER A 39 -4.13 -10.11 2.01
CA SER A 39 -3.30 -9.01 1.56
C SER A 39 -3.93 -8.17 0.45
N TYR A 40 -5.12 -8.50 -0.06
CA TYR A 40 -5.69 -7.88 -1.26
C TYR A 40 -5.78 -6.35 -1.15
N PHE A 41 -6.44 -5.86 -0.09
CA PHE A 41 -6.65 -4.43 0.12
C PHE A 41 -5.35 -3.71 0.50
N PHE A 42 -4.47 -4.37 1.26
CA PHE A 42 -3.15 -3.84 1.59
C PHE A 42 -2.27 -3.66 0.36
N ASN A 43 -2.27 -4.65 -0.55
CA ASN A 43 -1.54 -4.60 -1.81
C ASN A 43 -2.07 -3.50 -2.74
N LEU A 44 -3.39 -3.28 -2.75
CA LEU A 44 -3.99 -2.20 -3.53
C LEU A 44 -3.52 -0.83 -3.06
N GLN A 45 -3.54 -0.57 -1.75
CA GLN A 45 -3.02 0.67 -1.17
C GLN A 45 -1.53 0.83 -1.50
N SER A 46 -0.75 -0.22 -1.27
CA SER A 46 0.70 -0.22 -1.53
C SER A 46 1.03 0.05 -3.00
N ASP A 47 0.25 -0.48 -3.96
CA ASP A 47 0.47 -0.22 -5.39
C ASP A 47 0.20 1.24 -5.76
N ILE A 48 -0.83 1.86 -5.18
CA ILE A 48 -1.12 3.29 -5.37
C ILE A 48 0.04 4.13 -4.83
N ASP A 49 0.44 3.87 -3.58
CA ASP A 49 1.52 4.60 -2.92
C ASP A 49 2.85 4.46 -3.68
N LEU A 50 3.16 3.26 -4.17
CA LEU A 50 4.34 3.00 -4.99
C LEU A 50 4.30 3.73 -6.32
N ARG A 51 3.14 3.79 -7.00
CA ARG A 51 3.02 4.52 -8.28
C ARG A 51 3.24 6.01 -8.08
N ASP A 52 2.69 6.59 -7.03
CA ASP A 52 2.83 8.02 -6.77
C ASP A 52 4.23 8.36 -6.26
N ALA A 53 4.81 7.55 -5.38
CA ALA A 53 6.21 7.66 -4.98
C ALA A 53 7.15 7.56 -6.19
N LYS A 54 6.93 6.61 -7.11
CA LYS A 54 7.74 6.48 -8.34
C LYS A 54 7.67 7.72 -9.23
N LYS A 55 6.49 8.35 -9.37
CA LYS A 55 6.36 9.60 -10.13
C LYS A 55 7.17 10.72 -9.46
N HIS A 56 7.02 10.86 -8.15
CA HIS A 56 7.62 11.95 -7.38
C HIS A 56 9.14 11.81 -7.28
N LEU A 57 9.64 10.58 -7.11
CA LEU A 57 11.05 10.25 -6.94
C LEU A 57 11.74 9.88 -8.27
N SER A 58 11.09 10.06 -9.41
CA SER A 58 11.58 9.60 -10.72
C SER A 58 13.02 10.04 -11.03
N ARG A 59 13.35 11.30 -10.76
CA ARG A 59 14.70 11.85 -10.97
C ARG A 59 15.72 11.24 -10.03
N ASP A 60 15.39 11.15 -8.75
CA ASP A 60 16.29 10.62 -7.72
C ASP A 60 16.56 9.13 -7.97
N LEU A 61 15.52 8.34 -8.27
CA LEU A 61 15.64 6.93 -8.61
C LEU A 61 16.51 6.69 -9.84
N SER A 62 16.46 7.58 -10.85
CA SER A 62 17.28 7.46 -12.07
C SER A 62 18.78 7.69 -11.82
N ALA A 63 19.13 8.39 -10.73
CA ALA A 63 20.52 8.63 -10.35
C ALA A 63 21.13 7.48 -9.52
N ILE A 64 20.30 6.57 -9.01
CA ILE A 64 20.74 5.42 -8.21
C ILE A 64 21.32 4.37 -9.14
N LYS A 65 22.59 4.01 -8.91
CA LYS A 65 23.27 2.94 -9.63
C LYS A 65 22.89 1.59 -9.06
N LEU A 66 22.84 0.58 -9.93
CA LEU A 66 22.61 -0.79 -9.51
C LEU A 66 23.79 -1.26 -8.65
N PHE A 67 23.48 -2.07 -7.63
CA PHE A 67 24.49 -2.63 -6.74
C PHE A 67 25.61 -3.35 -7.53
N THR A 68 25.24 -4.09 -8.58
CA THR A 68 26.17 -4.80 -9.47
C THR A 68 27.16 -3.86 -10.17
N GLU A 69 26.73 -2.67 -10.59
CA GLU A 69 27.58 -1.68 -11.26
C GLU A 69 28.56 -1.01 -10.29
N VAL A 70 28.15 -0.83 -9.04
CA VAL A 70 28.98 -0.25 -7.99
C VAL A 70 30.10 -1.23 -7.60
N GLN A 71 29.81 -2.53 -7.50
CA GLN A 71 30.81 -3.54 -7.17
C GLN A 71 31.88 -3.71 -8.27
N ALA A 72 31.50 -3.56 -9.54
CA ALA A 72 32.42 -3.71 -10.67
C ALA A 72 33.48 -2.59 -10.78
N LYS A 73 33.25 -1.41 -10.17
CA LYS A 73 34.21 -0.29 -10.20
C LYS A 73 35.25 -0.31 -9.08
N ASN A 74 35.04 -1.14 -8.06
CA ASN A 74 35.93 -1.24 -6.89
C ASN A 74 36.91 -2.43 -6.99
N LYS A 75 36.97 -3.07 -8.15
CA LYS A 75 37.88 -4.17 -8.49
C LYS A 75 38.75 -3.73 -9.67
#